data_AF-A0A6L2PI11-F1
#
_entry.id   AF-A0A6L2PI11-F1
#
_cell.length_a   1.000
_cell.length_b   1.000
_cell.length_c   1.000
_cell.angle_alpha   90.00
_cell.angle_beta   90.00
_cell.angle_gamma   90.00
#
_symmetry.space_group_name_H-M   'P 1'
#
loop_
_entity.id
_entity.type
_entity.pdbx_description
1 polymer ?
#
loop_
_entity_poly.entity_id
_entity_poly.type
_entity_poly.pdbx_seq_one_letter_code
_entity_poly.pdbx_strand_id
1 'polypeptide(L)' 'MVMQVLCLSVAVGHVGMTEDELVQNVHLSINFLVSLLKKHWQNVRSLHVKSTMGPPQRLY' A
#
# COMPACT_ATOMS: atom_id res chain seq x y z
N MET A 1 9.71 3.42 24.69
CA MET A 1 8.40 3.16 24.04
C MET A 1 8.66 2.85 22.58
N VAL A 2 8.86 1.57 22.24
CA VAL A 2 9.12 1.15 20.85
C VAL A 2 7.78 1.21 20.12
N MET A 3 7.60 2.17 19.21
CA MET A 3 6.50 2.10 18.25
C MET A 3 6.72 0.82 17.44
N GLN A 4 5.86 -0.19 17.64
CA GLN A 4 5.79 -1.33 16.74
C GLN A 4 5.32 -0.83 15.39
N VAL A 5 6.27 -0.49 14.52
CA VAL A 5 5.97 -0.18 13.12
C VAL A 5 5.71 -1.52 12.44
N LEU A 6 4.43 -1.81 12.23
CA LEU A 6 4.02 -2.94 11.40
C LEU A 6 4.21 -2.52 9.93
N CYS A 7 5.37 -2.83 9.38
CA CYS A 7 5.64 -2.68 7.95
C CYS A 7 4.98 -3.84 7.20
N LEU A 8 3.76 -3.62 6.72
CA LEU A 8 3.05 -4.56 5.84
C LEU A 8 3.31 -4.17 4.39
N SER A 9 3.58 -5.15 3.54
CA SER A 9 3.79 -4.96 2.11
C SER A 9 3.02 -6.03 1.35
N VAL A 10 2.36 -5.62 0.26
CA VAL A 10 1.56 -6.51 -0.58
C VAL A 10 1.88 -6.24 -2.05
N ALA A 11 1.91 -7.29 -2.86
CA ALA A 11 2.14 -7.17 -4.30
C ALA A 11 0.85 -6.73 -5.00
N VAL A 12 0.94 -5.66 -5.78
CA VAL A 12 -0.20 -5.01 -6.46
C VAL A 12 -0.30 -5.31 -7.95
N GLY A 13 0.75 -5.84 -8.60
CA GLY A 13 0.69 -6.22 -10.02
C GLY A 13 2.05 -6.52 -10.67
N HIS A 14 2.02 -6.88 -11.96
CA HIS A 14 3.21 -7.20 -12.77
C HIS A 14 3.21 -6.44 -14.11
N VAL A 15 4.34 -6.48 -14.84
CA VAL A 15 4.63 -5.69 -16.05
C VAL A 15 3.67 -5.91 -17.25
N GLY A 16 2.78 -6.89 -17.19
CA GLY A 16 1.83 -7.22 -18.26
C GLY A 16 0.38 -6.85 -17.95
N MET A 17 0.11 -6.25 -16.78
CA MET A 17 -1.23 -5.74 -16.44
C MET A 17 -1.47 -4.37 -17.07
N THR A 18 -2.72 -4.09 -17.40
CA THR A 18 -3.14 -2.76 -17.86
C THR A 18 -3.07 -1.74 -16.73
N GLU A 19 -2.91 -0.46 -17.07
CA GLU A 19 -2.81 0.62 -16.08
C GLU A 19 -4.08 0.74 -15.23
N ASP A 20 -5.26 0.54 -15.84
CA ASP A 20 -6.55 0.57 -15.16
C ASP A 20 -6.69 -0.55 -14.11
N GLU A 21 -6.30 -1.78 -14.46
CA GLU A 21 -6.28 -2.92 -13.53
C GLU A 21 -5.27 -2.68 -12.40
N LEU A 22 -4.12 -2.09 -12.70
CA LEU A 22 -3.11 -1.77 -11.70
C LEU A 22 -3.66 -0.76 -10.67
N VAL A 23 -4.33 0.29 -11.13
CA VAL A 23 -4.94 1.30 -10.24
C VAL A 23 -6.02 0.66 -9.35
N GLN A 24 -6.86 -0.21 -9.91
CA GLN A 24 -7.86 -0.96 -9.13
C GLN A 24 -7.20 -1.87 -8.09
N ASN A 25 -6.17 -2.62 -8.47
CA ASN A 25 -5.45 -3.50 -7.55
C ASN A 25 -4.76 -2.73 -6.42
N VAL A 26 -4.22 -1.53 -6.71
CA VAL A 26 -3.62 -0.65 -5.70
C VAL A 26 -4.68 -0.20 -4.69
N HIS A 27 -5.84 0.28 -5.15
CA HIS A 27 -6.93 0.68 -4.25
C HIS A 27 -7.45 -0.50 -3.40
N LEU A 28 -7.64 -1.66 -4.01
CA LEU A 28 -8.11 -2.86 -3.31
C LEU A 28 -7.11 -3.30 -2.22
N SER A 29 -5.83 -3.31 -2.57
CA SER A 29 -4.73 -3.68 -1.66
C SER A 29 -4.61 -2.73 -0.48
N ILE A 30 -4.75 -1.42 -0.71
CA ILE A 30 -4.76 -0.42 0.37
C ILE A 30 -5.97 -0.65 1.29
N ASN A 31 -7.16 -0.83 0.73
CA ASN A 31 -8.37 -1.07 1.53
C ASN A 31 -8.29 -2.36 2.35
N PHE A 32 -7.69 -3.41 1.81
CA PHE A 32 -7.42 -4.64 2.54
C PHE A 32 -6.43 -4.43 3.69
N LEU A 33 -5.33 -3.71 3.46
CA LEU A 33 -4.36 -3.40 4.52
C LEU A 33 -4.98 -2.55 5.64
N VAL A 34 -5.83 -1.59 5.27
CA VAL A 34 -6.54 -0.72 6.22
C VAL A 34 -7.59 -1.50 7.01
N SER A 35 -8.24 -2.50 6.43
CA SER A 35 -9.24 -3.31 7.15
C SER A 35 -8.63 -4.23 8.20
N LEU A 36 -7.36 -4.64 8.04
CA LEU A 36 -6.62 -5.41 9.05
C LEU A 36 -6.27 -4.60 10.31
N LEU A 37 -6.28 -3.25 10.23
CA LEU A 37 -5.98 -2.37 11.35
C LEU A 37 -7.24 -2.06 12.15
N LYS A 38 -7.23 -2.32 13.47
CA LYS A 38 -8.36 -2.05 14.38
C LYS A 38 -8.91 -0.61 14.37
N LYS A 39 -8.12 0.38 13.93
CA LYS A 39 -8.54 1.80 13.80
C LYS A 39 -8.51 2.31 12.36
N HIS A 40 -8.36 1.42 11.38
CA HIS A 40 -8.31 1.77 9.96
C HIS A 40 -7.30 2.89 9.67
N TRP A 41 -7.74 3.93 8.94
CA TRP A 41 -6.94 5.08 8.50
C TRP A 41 -6.31 5.90 9.63
N GLN A 42 -6.84 5.86 10.87
CA GLN A 42 -6.23 6.58 11.99
C GLN A 42 -4.87 6.02 12.41
N ASN A 43 -4.59 4.74 12.10
CA ASN A 43 -3.30 4.11 12.36
C ASN A 43 -2.33 4.23 11.17
N VAL A 44 -2.77 4.77 10.04
CA VAL A 44 -1.95 4.91 8.83
C VAL A 44 -1.25 6.27 8.88
N ARG A 45 0.05 6.27 9.21
CA ARG A 45 0.85 7.50 9.26
C ARG A 45 1.41 7.91 7.89
N SER A 46 1.78 6.92 7.07
CA SER A 46 2.32 7.15 5.74
C SER A 46 2.25 5.88 4.89
N LEU A 47 1.82 6.00 3.64
CA LEU A 47 1.82 4.91 2.67
C LEU A 47 2.91 5.14 1.63
N HIS A 48 3.64 4.10 1.27
CA HIS A 48 4.71 4.17 0.27
C HIS A 48 4.42 3.16 -0.84
N VAL A 49 4.17 3.67 -2.04
CA VAL A 49 4.06 2.85 -3.24
C VAL A 49 5.46 2.69 -3.82
N LYS A 50 5.98 1.48 -3.76
CA LYS A 50 7.27 1.12 -4.34
C LYS A 50 7.04 0.37 -5.63
N SER A 51 7.75 0.77 -6.68
CA SER A 51 7.86 0.03 -7.93
C SER A 51 9.26 -0.60 -8.02
N THR A 52 9.39 -1.72 -8.73
CA THR A 52 10.66 -2.47 -8.82
C THR A 52 11.79 -1.66 -9.45
N MET A 53 11.45 -0.76 -10.37
CA MET A 53 12.44 0.04 -11.14
C MET A 53 12.20 1.55 -11.07
N GLY A 54 11.25 2.03 -10.25
CA GLY A 54 10.89 3.44 -10.19
C GLY A 54 11.11 4.06 -8.82
N PRO A 55 11.13 5.41 -8.75
CA PRO A 55 11.24 6.12 -7.48
C PRO A 55 9.98 5.85 -6.63
N PRO A 56 10.15 5.60 -5.32
CA PRO A 56 9.02 5.35 -4.43
C PRO A 56 8.15 6.60 -4.31
N GLN A 57 6.86 6.44 -4.51
CA GLN A 57 5.86 7.50 -4.34
C GLN A 57 5.31 7.42 -2.92
N ARG A 58 5.35 8.54 -2.19
CA ARG A 58 4.79 8.61 -0.84
C ARG A 58 3.40 9.23 -0.88
N LEU A 59 2.42 8.51 -0.37
CA LEU A 59 1.04 8.93 -0.17
C LEU A 59 0.81 9.12 1.33
N TYR A 60 0.81 10.39 1.76
CA TYR A 60 0.69 10.86 3.16
C TYR A 60 1.87 10.45 4.08
#